data_AF-A0A2M7C882-F1
#
_entry.id   AF-A0A2M7C882-F1
#
_cell.length_a   1.000
_cell.length_b   1.000
_cell.length_c   1.000
_cell.angle_alpha   90.00
_cell.angle_beta   90.00
_cell.angle_gamma   90.00
#
_symmetry.space_group_name_H-M   'P 1'
#
loop_
_entity.id
_entity.type
_entity.pdbx_description
1 polymer ?
#
loop_
_entity_poly.entity_id
_entity_poly.type
_entity_poly.pdbx_seq_one_letter_code
_entity_poly.pdbx_strand_id
1 'polypeptide(L)'
;MKGLSTIKWLMSTVNIKNIKVLLKSKWVIFGIGPVITLIGVALVIGIGHTLTTHPMICLSCHARQSSISMWSPSMIHPSRVTCVNCHAEVGQMFPRDFFADERVNENCLSCHKHVAEKEKEEAHHMKIAHKLHIEESKLMCIDCHGNIAHEKMEAKTNRPRRLTCMECHEEAIAGGPEACMKCHTKIPVKSPS
;
A
#
# COMPACT_ATOMS: atom_id res chain seq x y z
N MET A 1 20.26 27.93 27.72
CA MET A 1 21.00 29.20 27.52
C MET A 1 22.19 29.12 26.56
N LYS A 2 22.78 27.95 26.25
CA LYS A 2 23.95 27.84 25.32
C LYS A 2 23.62 27.91 23.82
N GLY A 3 22.38 27.63 23.40
CA GLY A 3 21.98 27.67 21.98
C GLY A 3 21.71 29.08 21.41
N LEU A 4 21.46 30.08 22.26
CA LEU A 4 21.22 31.46 21.83
C LEU A 4 22.51 32.23 21.52
N SER A 5 23.63 31.88 22.16
CA SER A 5 24.91 32.55 21.89
C SER A 5 25.57 32.06 20.60
N THR A 6 25.39 30.79 20.24
CA THR A 6 25.88 30.22 18.97
C THR A 6 25.14 30.79 17.76
N ILE A 7 23.83 31.03 17.87
CA ILE A 7 23.03 31.68 16.80
C ILE A 7 23.45 33.16 16.62
N LYS A 8 23.64 33.90 17.73
CA LYS A 8 24.13 35.29 17.67
C LYS A 8 25.53 35.41 17.06
N TRP A 9 26.41 34.46 17.34
CA TRP A 9 27.76 34.41 16.78
C TRP A 9 27.75 34.10 15.27
N LEU A 10 26.96 33.11 14.84
CA LEU A 10 26.76 32.78 13.42
C LEU A 10 26.22 33.96 12.61
N MET A 11 25.25 34.71 13.16
CA MET A 11 24.74 35.91 12.48
C MET A 11 25.74 37.07 12.45
N SER A 12 26.67 37.14 13.41
CA SER A 12 27.73 38.15 13.45
C SER A 12 28.84 37.90 12.41
N THR A 13 29.04 36.65 11.96
CA THR A 13 30.05 36.32 10.94
C THR A 13 29.58 36.63 9.52
N VAL A 14 28.28 36.85 9.33
CA VAL A 14 27.66 37.07 8.03
C VAL A 14 27.47 38.57 7.78
N ASN A 15 28.41 39.19 7.05
CA ASN A 15 28.30 40.59 6.66
C ASN A 15 27.21 40.75 5.57
N ILE A 16 26.08 41.35 5.94
CA ILE A 16 24.89 41.54 5.10
C ILE A 16 25.20 42.28 3.77
N LYS A 17 26.20 43.19 3.76
CA LYS A 17 26.62 43.89 2.53
C LYS A 17 27.24 42.93 1.52
N ASN A 18 28.07 41.97 1.96
CA ASN A 18 28.70 40.98 1.07
C ASN A 18 27.68 39.98 0.51
N ILE A 19 26.65 39.61 1.29
CA ILE A 19 25.55 38.77 0.81
C ILE A 19 24.76 39.47 -0.31
N LYS A 20 24.42 40.75 -0.16
CA LYS A 20 23.66 41.48 -1.21
C LYS A 20 24.45 41.60 -2.51
N VAL A 21 25.77 41.73 -2.44
CA VAL A 21 26.65 41.75 -3.62
C VAL A 21 26.73 40.36 -4.25
N LEU A 22 26.91 39.31 -3.44
CA LEU A 22 26.95 37.92 -3.88
C LEU A 22 25.64 37.49 -4.58
N LEU A 23 24.49 37.79 -3.97
CA LEU A 23 23.15 37.49 -4.53
C LEU A 23 22.86 38.22 -5.85
N LYS A 24 23.49 39.38 -6.09
CA LYS A 24 23.38 40.11 -7.35
C LYS A 24 24.36 39.65 -8.42
N SER A 25 25.27 38.71 -8.10
CA SER A 25 26.19 38.14 -9.08
C SER A 25 25.41 37.36 -10.13
N LYS A 26 25.76 37.58 -11.41
CA LYS A 26 25.14 36.85 -12.54
C LYS A 26 25.27 35.33 -12.37
N TRP A 27 26.34 34.86 -11.74
CA TRP A 27 26.57 33.44 -11.47
C TRP A 27 25.60 32.86 -10.43
N VAL A 28 25.21 33.66 -9.44
CA VAL A 28 24.22 33.26 -8.44
C VAL A 28 22.81 33.33 -9.03
N ILE A 29 22.51 34.34 -9.82
CA ILE A 29 21.17 34.51 -10.43
C ILE A 29 20.89 33.47 -11.52
N PHE A 30 21.86 33.17 -12.39
CA PHE A 30 21.67 32.26 -13.52
C PHE A 30 22.20 30.84 -13.29
N GLY A 31 23.01 30.63 -12.25
CA GLY A 31 23.54 29.30 -11.90
C GLY A 31 22.91 28.74 -10.63
N ILE A 32 23.30 29.28 -9.48
CA ILE A 32 22.94 28.71 -8.16
C ILE A 32 21.46 28.88 -7.84
N GLY A 33 20.87 30.04 -8.15
CA GLY A 33 19.48 30.37 -7.87
C GLY A 33 18.48 29.39 -8.47
N PRO A 34 18.52 29.12 -9.79
CA PRO A 34 17.66 28.13 -10.43
C PRO A 34 17.81 26.73 -9.82
N VAL A 35 19.03 26.30 -9.52
CA VAL A 35 19.29 25.01 -8.88
C VAL A 35 18.66 24.93 -7.50
N ILE A 36 18.83 25.96 -6.66
CA ILE A 36 18.21 26.03 -5.33
C ILE A 36 16.68 26.00 -5.45
N THR A 37 16.12 26.74 -6.41
CA THR A 37 14.67 26.75 -6.66
C THR A 37 14.17 25.37 -7.06
N LEU A 38 14.85 24.68 -7.97
CA LEU A 38 14.49 23.32 -8.39
C LEU A 38 14.56 22.32 -7.24
N ILE A 39 15.60 22.40 -6.40
CA ILE A 39 15.72 21.60 -5.18
C ILE A 39 14.57 21.90 -4.22
N GLY A 40 14.23 23.18 -4.04
CA GLY A 40 13.10 23.61 -3.21
C GLY A 40 11.77 23.05 -3.72
N VAL A 41 11.53 23.10 -5.02
CA VAL A 41 10.33 22.53 -5.65
C VAL A 41 10.28 21.01 -5.46
N ALA A 42 11.38 20.31 -5.72
CA ALA A 42 11.47 18.87 -5.53
C ALA A 42 11.21 18.46 -4.07
N LEU A 43 11.72 19.25 -3.11
CA LEU A 43 11.48 19.04 -1.69
C LEU A 43 10.01 19.24 -1.32
N VAL A 44 9.36 20.28 -1.82
CA VAL A 44 7.92 20.52 -1.59
C VAL A 44 7.08 19.39 -2.17
N ILE A 45 7.39 18.94 -3.40
CA ILE A 45 6.72 17.80 -4.03
C ILE A 45 6.93 16.52 -3.21
N GLY A 46 8.16 16.23 -2.81
CA GLY A 46 8.49 15.04 -2.02
C GLY A 46 7.80 15.02 -0.65
N ILE A 47 7.73 16.17 0.03
CA ILE A 47 6.99 16.31 1.29
C ILE A 47 5.50 16.08 1.05
N GLY A 48 4.91 16.75 0.06
CA GLY A 48 3.48 16.57 -0.24
C GLY A 48 3.13 15.12 -0.58
N HIS A 49 3.96 14.45 -1.38
CA HIS A 49 3.77 13.05 -1.73
C HIS A 49 3.85 12.16 -0.49
N THR A 50 4.87 12.36 0.34
CA THR A 50 5.04 11.59 1.58
C THR A 50 3.85 11.79 2.53
N LEU A 51 3.39 13.03 2.71
CA LEU A 51 2.26 13.32 3.59
C LEU A 51 0.93 12.71 3.11
N THR A 52 0.73 12.60 1.79
CA THR A 52 -0.50 12.05 1.19
C THR A 52 -0.46 10.53 1.00
N THR A 53 0.73 9.91 1.09
CA THR A 53 0.89 8.45 0.93
C THR A 53 1.22 7.72 2.23
N HIS A 54 1.57 8.43 3.29
CA HIS A 54 1.91 7.84 4.58
C HIS A 54 0.65 7.38 5.34
N PRO A 55 0.62 6.18 5.96
CA PRO A 55 -0.57 5.63 6.65
C PRO A 55 -1.20 6.54 7.71
N MET A 56 -0.41 7.46 8.29
CA MET A 56 -0.89 8.43 9.28
C MET A 56 -1.94 9.39 8.70
N ILE A 57 -1.96 9.63 7.38
CA ILE A 57 -3.01 10.45 6.78
C ILE A 57 -4.39 9.83 7.00
N CYS A 58 -4.51 8.51 6.90
CA CYS A 58 -5.75 7.79 7.13
C CYS A 58 -6.15 7.87 8.60
N LEU A 59 -5.19 7.75 9.52
CA LEU A 59 -5.43 7.87 10.96
C LEU A 59 -5.79 9.29 11.43
N SER A 60 -5.59 10.32 10.59
CA SER A 60 -6.08 11.67 10.91
C SER A 60 -7.62 11.72 10.98
N CYS A 61 -8.30 10.92 10.16
CA CYS A 61 -9.75 10.73 10.20
C CYS A 61 -10.14 9.48 11.00
N HIS A 62 -9.37 8.40 10.90
CA HIS A 62 -9.60 7.12 11.59
C HIS A 62 -8.86 7.00 12.93
N ALA A 63 -8.74 8.10 13.69
CA ALA A 63 -7.88 8.18 14.88
C ALA A 63 -8.16 7.10 15.95
N ARG A 64 -9.42 6.68 16.08
CA ARG A 64 -9.85 5.64 17.04
C ARG A 64 -9.56 4.21 16.60
N GLN A 65 -8.96 4.02 15.42
CA GLN A 65 -8.67 2.71 14.84
C GLN A 65 -7.17 2.39 14.83
N SER A 66 -6.33 3.18 15.50
CA SER A 66 -4.88 2.95 15.50
C SER A 66 -4.45 1.64 16.16
N SER A 67 -5.26 1.07 17.06
CA SER A 67 -4.93 -0.13 17.85
C SER A 67 -5.57 -1.43 17.34
N ILE A 68 -6.41 -1.39 16.30
CA ILE A 68 -7.07 -2.59 15.80
C ILE A 68 -6.18 -3.33 14.79
N SER A 69 -6.20 -4.66 14.86
CA SER A 69 -5.31 -5.56 14.11
C SER A 69 -5.38 -5.40 12.58
N MET A 70 -6.48 -4.85 12.06
CA MET A 70 -6.71 -4.61 10.62
C MET A 70 -5.82 -3.51 10.01
N TRP A 71 -5.14 -2.70 10.82
CA TRP A 71 -4.13 -1.72 10.35
C TRP A 71 -2.72 -2.29 10.31
N SER A 72 -2.54 -3.54 10.74
CA SER A 72 -1.22 -4.17 10.63
C SER A 72 -0.86 -4.42 9.17
N PRO A 73 0.43 -4.28 8.81
CA PRO A 73 0.89 -4.67 7.49
C PRO A 73 0.56 -6.12 7.16
N SER A 74 0.30 -6.37 5.88
CA SER A 74 0.18 -7.73 5.35
C SER A 74 1.50 -8.48 5.49
N MET A 75 1.45 -9.77 5.81
CA MET A 75 2.64 -10.62 5.84
C MET A 75 3.01 -11.20 4.47
N ILE A 76 2.14 -11.07 3.46
CA ILE A 76 2.39 -11.59 2.10
C ILE A 76 2.95 -10.52 1.15
N HIS A 77 2.68 -9.24 1.41
CA HIS A 77 3.15 -8.14 0.59
C HIS A 77 4.44 -7.53 1.16
N PRO A 78 5.37 -7.09 0.30
CA PRO A 78 6.57 -6.40 0.77
C PRO A 78 6.21 -5.03 1.37
N SER A 79 7.05 -4.53 2.27
CA SER A 79 6.85 -3.26 2.99
C SER A 79 6.69 -2.01 2.11
N ARG A 80 7.11 -2.09 0.83
CA ARG A 80 6.91 -1.03 -0.16
C ARG A 80 5.45 -0.88 -0.61
N VAL A 81 4.60 -1.88 -0.37
CA VAL A 81 3.16 -1.81 -0.66
C VAL A 81 2.47 -1.23 0.57
N THR A 82 1.93 -0.03 0.43
CA THR A 82 1.25 0.72 1.49
C THR A 82 -0.25 0.82 1.22
N CYS A 83 -0.98 1.41 2.16
CA CYS A 83 -2.44 1.58 2.09
C CYS A 83 -2.89 2.22 0.77
N VAL A 84 -2.16 3.24 0.29
CA VAL A 84 -2.54 4.01 -0.89
C VAL A 84 -2.37 3.23 -2.19
N ASN A 85 -1.53 2.18 -2.22
CA ASN A 85 -1.42 1.34 -3.41
C ASN A 85 -2.70 0.56 -3.69
N CYS A 86 -3.56 0.37 -2.68
CA CYS A 86 -4.84 -0.32 -2.83
C CYS A 86 -6.03 0.65 -2.68
N HIS A 87 -5.93 1.67 -1.84
CA HIS A 87 -7.05 2.56 -1.54
C HIS A 87 -7.05 3.86 -2.35
N ALA A 88 -5.96 4.28 -2.99
CA ALA A 88 -5.94 5.47 -3.85
C ALA A 88 -6.04 5.11 -5.33
N GLU A 89 -6.42 6.06 -6.17
CA GLU A 89 -6.39 5.89 -7.62
C GLU A 89 -4.94 5.67 -8.13
N VAL A 90 -4.76 4.70 -9.03
CA VAL A 90 -3.44 4.35 -9.58
C VAL A 90 -2.80 5.55 -10.28
N GLY A 91 -1.52 5.80 -9.97
CA GLY A 91 -0.72 6.80 -10.68
C GLY A 91 -0.90 8.24 -10.17
N GLN A 92 -1.75 8.48 -9.17
CA GLN A 92 -1.85 9.80 -8.55
C GLN A 92 -0.60 10.13 -7.73
N MET A 93 0.06 11.25 -8.05
CA MET A 93 1.21 11.76 -7.30
C MET A 93 0.81 12.28 -5.91
N PHE A 94 -0.38 12.86 -5.78
CA PHE A 94 -0.90 13.37 -4.51
C PHE A 94 -2.34 12.87 -4.32
N PRO A 95 -2.51 11.64 -3.79
CA PRO A 95 -3.83 11.08 -3.53
C PRO A 95 -4.67 12.00 -2.64
N ARG A 96 -5.91 12.25 -3.08
CA ARG A 96 -6.91 13.03 -2.32
C ARG A 96 -8.14 12.21 -1.96
N ASP A 97 -8.46 11.23 -2.80
CA ASP A 97 -9.59 10.34 -2.62
C ASP A 97 -9.10 8.94 -2.28
N PHE A 98 -9.76 8.33 -1.30
CA PHE A 98 -9.47 6.98 -0.84
C PHE A 98 -10.74 6.13 -0.85
N PHE A 99 -10.68 4.98 -1.50
CA PHE A 99 -11.80 4.06 -1.69
C PHE A 99 -11.62 2.82 -0.82
N ALA A 100 -12.71 2.33 -0.24
CA ALA A 100 -12.73 1.08 0.53
C ALA A 100 -13.84 0.13 0.06
N ASP A 101 -14.24 0.29 -1.20
CA ASP A 101 -15.26 -0.49 -1.89
C ASP A 101 -14.67 -1.21 -3.11
N GLU A 102 -15.54 -1.64 -4.01
CA GLU A 102 -15.23 -2.37 -5.25
C GLU A 102 -14.13 -1.71 -6.10
N ARG A 103 -13.96 -0.38 -6.02
CA ARG A 103 -12.92 0.37 -6.76
C ARG A 103 -11.50 -0.05 -6.40
N VAL A 104 -11.29 -0.62 -5.21
CA VAL A 104 -10.00 -1.18 -4.79
C VAL A 104 -9.57 -2.34 -5.70
N ASN A 105 -10.52 -3.04 -6.31
CA ASN A 105 -10.27 -4.23 -7.12
C ASN A 105 -9.30 -3.99 -8.28
N GLU A 106 -9.47 -2.86 -8.98
CA GLU A 106 -8.65 -2.50 -10.14
C GLU A 106 -7.18 -2.27 -9.74
N ASN A 107 -6.95 -1.79 -8.52
CA ASN A 107 -5.61 -1.49 -8.02
C ASN A 107 -4.76 -2.75 -7.86
N CYS A 108 -5.38 -3.92 -7.62
CA CYS A 108 -4.69 -5.20 -7.60
C CYS A 108 -3.96 -5.47 -8.93
N LEU A 109 -4.62 -5.14 -10.05
CA LEU A 109 -4.11 -5.39 -11.40
C LEU A 109 -3.00 -4.42 -11.82
N SER A 110 -2.79 -3.32 -11.09
CA SER A 110 -1.63 -2.44 -11.32
C SER A 110 -0.29 -3.19 -11.24
N CYS A 111 -0.22 -4.18 -10.34
CA CYS A 111 0.94 -5.04 -10.12
C CYS A 111 0.70 -6.50 -10.58
N HIS A 112 -0.52 -7.03 -10.43
CA HIS A 112 -0.87 -8.43 -10.75
C HIS A 112 -1.55 -8.58 -12.13
N LYS A 113 -1.02 -7.91 -13.15
CA LYS A 113 -1.66 -7.76 -14.48
C LYS A 113 -2.20 -9.04 -15.11
N HIS A 114 -1.49 -10.15 -14.98
CA HIS A 114 -1.82 -11.40 -15.67
C HIS A 114 -2.55 -12.42 -14.80
N VAL A 115 -2.86 -12.10 -13.53
CA VAL A 115 -3.49 -13.09 -12.64
C VAL A 115 -4.92 -13.42 -13.07
N ALA A 116 -5.64 -12.43 -13.62
CA ALA A 116 -7.02 -12.57 -14.03
C ALA A 116 -7.21 -13.53 -15.22
N GLU A 117 -6.19 -13.67 -16.06
CA GLU A 117 -6.22 -14.50 -17.28
C GLU A 117 -5.87 -15.97 -17.00
N LYS A 118 -5.49 -16.31 -15.77
CA LYS A 118 -5.01 -17.65 -15.44
C LYS A 118 -6.17 -18.65 -15.33
N GLU A 119 -6.21 -19.58 -16.28
CA GLU A 119 -7.10 -20.76 -16.28
C GLU A 119 -6.87 -21.67 -15.07
N LYS A 120 -5.63 -21.71 -14.57
CA LYS A 120 -5.26 -22.46 -13.37
C LYS A 120 -4.01 -21.85 -12.75
N GLU A 121 -4.10 -21.48 -11.49
CA GLU A 121 -2.97 -21.10 -10.66
C GLU A 121 -2.92 -22.01 -9.44
N GLU A 122 -1.71 -22.43 -9.05
CA GLU A 122 -1.49 -23.17 -7.81
C GLU A 122 -0.65 -22.34 -6.84
N ALA A 123 -1.18 -22.12 -5.64
CA ALA A 123 -0.49 -21.45 -4.56
C ALA A 123 -0.86 -22.09 -3.22
N HIS A 124 0.12 -22.26 -2.33
CA HIS A 124 -0.11 -22.74 -0.97
C HIS A 124 -0.97 -24.01 -0.87
N HIS A 125 -0.70 -24.99 -1.74
CA HIS A 125 -1.40 -26.27 -1.81
C HIS A 125 -2.89 -26.17 -2.20
N MET A 126 -3.26 -25.11 -2.92
CA MET A 126 -4.58 -24.89 -3.47
C MET A 126 -4.48 -24.50 -4.95
N LYS A 127 -5.37 -25.04 -5.77
CA LYS A 127 -5.52 -24.68 -7.19
C LYS A 127 -6.80 -23.89 -7.39
N ILE A 128 -6.72 -22.74 -8.06
CA ILE A 128 -7.86 -21.86 -8.38
C ILE A 128 -7.78 -21.44 -9.85
N ALA A 129 -8.92 -21.52 -10.53
CA ALA A 129 -9.09 -21.03 -11.89
C ALA A 129 -9.56 -19.57 -11.86
N HIS A 130 -8.63 -18.61 -11.80
CA HIS A 130 -8.98 -17.19 -11.65
C HIS A 130 -9.83 -16.69 -12.82
N LYS A 131 -9.50 -17.09 -14.05
CA LYS A 131 -10.25 -16.69 -15.24
C LYS A 131 -11.73 -17.07 -15.17
N LEU A 132 -12.03 -18.31 -14.77
CA LEU A 132 -13.40 -18.79 -14.55
C LEU A 132 -14.15 -17.92 -13.52
N HIS A 133 -13.54 -17.65 -12.37
CA HIS A 133 -14.19 -16.90 -11.29
C HIS A 133 -14.39 -15.43 -11.65
N ILE A 134 -13.47 -14.82 -12.39
CA ILE A 134 -13.54 -13.40 -12.77
C ILE A 134 -14.42 -13.19 -14.01
N GLU A 135 -14.22 -13.97 -15.08
CA GLU A 135 -14.92 -13.77 -16.35
C GLU A 135 -16.32 -14.36 -16.34
N GLU A 136 -16.51 -15.59 -15.86
CA GLU A 136 -17.81 -16.26 -15.90
C GLU A 136 -18.63 -15.94 -14.65
N SER A 137 -18.00 -16.01 -13.47
CA SER A 137 -18.71 -15.78 -12.19
C SER A 137 -18.76 -14.30 -11.76
N LYS A 138 -18.09 -13.40 -12.50
CA LYS A 138 -18.06 -11.94 -12.23
C LYS A 138 -17.58 -11.57 -10.83
N LEU A 139 -16.73 -12.41 -10.22
CA LEU A 139 -16.17 -12.15 -8.92
C LEU A 139 -14.99 -11.18 -9.02
N MET A 140 -14.85 -10.36 -7.99
CA MET A 140 -13.73 -9.47 -7.77
C MET A 140 -12.62 -10.17 -6.97
N CYS A 141 -11.40 -9.65 -7.09
CA CYS A 141 -10.26 -10.07 -6.30
C CYS A 141 -10.57 -10.00 -4.80
N ILE A 142 -11.24 -8.93 -4.35
CA ILE A 142 -11.56 -8.70 -2.94
C ILE A 142 -12.62 -9.64 -2.37
N ASP A 143 -13.43 -10.29 -3.22
CA ASP A 143 -14.45 -11.25 -2.77
C ASP A 143 -13.78 -12.46 -2.12
N CYS A 144 -12.61 -12.87 -2.64
CA CYS A 144 -11.79 -13.91 -2.05
C CYS A 144 -10.69 -13.35 -1.15
N HIS A 145 -10.04 -12.25 -1.55
CA HIS A 145 -8.81 -11.73 -0.96
C HIS A 145 -9.01 -10.53 0.00
N GLY A 146 -10.22 -10.29 0.50
CA GLY A 146 -10.54 -9.14 1.35
C GLY A 146 -9.71 -9.00 2.64
N ASN A 147 -9.02 -10.06 3.07
CA ASN A 147 -8.16 -10.09 4.26
C ASN A 147 -6.66 -9.94 3.95
N ILE A 148 -6.27 -9.53 2.73
CA ILE A 148 -4.86 -9.29 2.37
C ILE A 148 -4.16 -8.37 3.38
N ALA A 149 -4.78 -7.27 3.79
CA ALA A 149 -4.25 -6.36 4.81
C ALA A 149 -5.11 -6.34 6.08
N HIS A 150 -6.41 -6.59 5.96
CA HIS A 150 -7.39 -6.45 7.05
C HIS A 150 -7.70 -7.78 7.73
N GLU A 151 -6.67 -8.57 8.01
CA GLU A 151 -6.83 -9.87 8.67
C GLU A 151 -7.24 -9.68 10.13
N LYS A 152 -8.39 -10.27 10.49
CA LYS A 152 -8.99 -10.20 11.81
C LYS A 152 -8.53 -11.34 12.73
N MET A 153 -8.00 -12.44 12.19
CA MET A 153 -7.48 -13.55 13.00
C MET A 153 -6.14 -13.20 13.64
N GLU A 154 -5.86 -13.78 14.81
CA GLU A 154 -4.56 -13.66 15.48
C GLU A 154 -3.46 -14.35 14.67
N ALA A 155 -3.73 -15.57 14.19
CA ALA A 155 -2.89 -16.29 13.23
C ALA A 155 -3.07 -15.68 11.82
N LYS A 156 -2.48 -14.51 11.61
CA LYS A 156 -2.57 -13.82 10.32
C LYS A 156 -1.95 -14.69 9.25
N THR A 157 -2.69 -15.00 8.19
CA THR A 157 -2.10 -15.61 6.98
C THR A 157 -2.23 -14.69 5.78
N ASN A 158 -3.16 -13.72 5.84
CA ASN A 158 -3.49 -12.79 4.77
C ASN A 158 -3.87 -13.50 3.45
N ARG A 159 -4.49 -14.68 3.58
CA ARG A 159 -4.94 -15.54 2.47
C ARG A 159 -6.45 -15.78 2.57
N PRO A 160 -7.16 -15.99 1.45
CA PRO A 160 -8.58 -16.33 1.46
C PRO A 160 -8.88 -17.46 2.45
N ARG A 161 -9.94 -17.30 3.23
CA ARG A 161 -10.32 -18.30 4.22
C ARG A 161 -11.12 -19.40 3.53
N ARG A 162 -11.06 -20.62 4.07
CA ARG A 162 -11.93 -21.72 3.63
C ARG A 162 -13.40 -21.32 3.64
N LEU A 163 -13.84 -20.58 4.66
CA LEU A 163 -15.22 -20.11 4.79
C LEU A 163 -15.65 -19.26 3.58
N THR A 164 -14.76 -18.41 3.06
CA THR A 164 -15.02 -17.60 1.87
C THR A 164 -15.36 -18.46 0.65
N CYS A 165 -14.67 -19.60 0.48
CA CYS A 165 -15.02 -20.55 -0.58
C CYS A 165 -16.36 -21.24 -0.33
N MET A 166 -16.67 -21.55 0.94
CA MET A 166 -17.89 -22.25 1.32
C MET A 166 -19.16 -21.42 1.12
N GLU A 167 -19.06 -20.10 1.04
CA GLU A 167 -20.20 -19.23 0.74
C GLU A 167 -20.87 -19.58 -0.60
N CYS A 168 -20.11 -20.13 -1.57
CA CYS A 168 -20.64 -20.59 -2.85
C CYS A 168 -20.44 -22.10 -3.10
N HIS A 169 -19.44 -22.72 -2.45
CA HIS A 169 -19.05 -24.12 -2.68
C HIS A 169 -19.40 -25.06 -1.53
N GLU A 170 -20.45 -24.76 -0.76
CA GLU A 170 -20.89 -25.58 0.38
C GLU A 170 -21.08 -27.06 -0.01
N GLU A 171 -21.84 -27.32 -1.08
CA GLU A 171 -22.10 -28.67 -1.58
C GLU A 171 -20.84 -29.36 -2.11
N ALA A 172 -19.90 -28.60 -2.67
CA ALA A 172 -18.67 -29.15 -3.22
C ALA A 172 -17.79 -29.79 -2.14
N ILE A 173 -17.97 -29.34 -0.88
CA ILE A 173 -17.21 -29.74 0.31
C ILE A 173 -18.02 -30.68 1.23
N ALA A 174 -19.32 -30.88 0.96
CA ALA A 174 -20.19 -31.81 1.70
C ALA A 174 -19.83 -33.30 1.51
N GLY A 175 -19.00 -33.62 0.51
CA GLY A 175 -18.46 -34.97 0.33
C GLY A 175 -17.37 -35.33 1.35
N GLY A 176 -17.00 -36.62 1.39
CA GLY A 176 -15.91 -37.13 2.23
C GLY A 176 -14.53 -36.51 1.90
N PRO A 177 -13.43 -37.07 2.44
CA PRO A 177 -12.07 -36.51 2.29
C PRO A 177 -11.64 -36.16 0.86
N GLU A 178 -12.16 -36.87 -0.15
CA GLU A 178 -11.92 -36.65 -1.57
C GLU A 178 -12.43 -35.30 -2.07
N ALA A 179 -13.50 -34.77 -1.47
CA ALA A 179 -14.07 -33.47 -1.79
C ALA A 179 -13.07 -32.34 -1.57
N CYS A 180 -12.18 -32.48 -0.58
CA CYS A 180 -11.15 -31.49 -0.27
C CYS A 180 -10.12 -31.37 -1.41
N MET A 181 -9.86 -32.45 -2.15
CA MET A 181 -8.88 -32.50 -3.25
C MET A 181 -9.37 -31.82 -4.54
N LYS A 182 -10.65 -31.42 -4.59
CA LYS A 182 -11.18 -30.57 -5.66
C LYS A 182 -10.45 -29.24 -5.72
N CYS A 183 -10.12 -28.67 -4.56
CA CYS A 183 -9.42 -27.40 -4.44
C CYS A 183 -7.99 -27.56 -3.91
N HIS A 184 -7.74 -28.49 -2.99
CA HIS A 184 -6.41 -28.71 -2.42
C HIS A 184 -5.57 -29.67 -3.26
N THR A 185 -4.33 -29.30 -3.54
CA THR A 185 -3.34 -30.21 -4.15
C THR A 185 -2.60 -31.04 -3.11
N LYS A 186 -2.63 -30.58 -1.85
CA LYS A 186 -2.20 -31.33 -0.67
C LYS A 186 -3.04 -30.89 0.53
N ILE A 187 -3.58 -31.83 1.30
CA ILE A 187 -4.28 -31.53 2.55
C ILE A 187 -3.22 -31.32 3.64
N PRO A 188 -3.09 -30.12 4.24
CA PRO A 188 -2.17 -29.92 5.35
C PRO A 188 -2.66 -30.72 6.58
N VAL A 189 -1.75 -31.48 7.19
CA VAL A 189 -2.05 -32.40 8.31
C VAL A 189 -2.34 -31.65 9.63
N LYS A 190 -2.20 -30.32 9.64
CA LYS A 190 -2.57 -29.42 10.74
C LYS A 190 -2.91 -28.04 10.19
N SER A 191 -4.09 -27.52 10.51
CA SER A 191 -4.38 -26.09 10.41
C SER A 191 -3.44 -25.35 11.38
N PRO A 192 -2.81 -24.22 10.99
CA PRO A 192 -2.19 -23.36 11.98
C PRO A 192 -3.31 -22.82 12.87
N SER A 193 -3.19 -23.10 14.17
CA SER A 193 -3.95 -22.48 15.26
C SER A 193 -3.76 -20.97 15.26
#